data_AF-B0WT11-F1
#
_entry.id   AF-B0WT11-F1
#
_cell.length_a   1.000
_cell.length_b   1.000
_cell.length_c   1.000
_cell.angle_alpha   90.00
_cell.angle_beta   90.00
_cell.angle_gamma   90.00
#
_symmetry.space_group_name_H-M   'P 1'
#
loop_
_entity.id
_entity.type
_entity.pdbx_description
1 polymer ?
#
loop_
_entity_poly.entity_id
_entity_poly.type
_entity_poly.pdbx_seq_one_letter_code
_entity_poly.pdbx_strand_id
1 'polypeptide(L)'
;MLSETTTTLYNVQAVLLSMFNSETILIGHSLDSDFKALKLIHDVVVDTSVLYPHKMGPPKKRALKTLCIENLKRIIQENDAGHDSAEDSVVCIQLIKHYLRNRIL
;
A
#
# COMPACT_ATOMS: atom_id res chain seq x y z
N MET A 1 6.01 -9.64 18.80
CA MET A 1 5.43 -8.28 18.81
C MET A 1 3.92 -8.38 18.89
N LEU A 2 3.26 -7.47 19.61
CA LEU A 2 1.82 -7.40 19.97
C LEU A 2 1.36 -8.06 21.30
N SER A 3 2.26 -8.57 22.15
CA SER A 3 1.84 -9.25 23.41
C SER A 3 1.14 -8.35 24.44
N GLU A 4 1.21 -7.02 24.28
CA GLU A 4 0.69 -6.04 25.24
C GLU A 4 -0.35 -5.08 24.64
N THR A 5 -0.79 -5.30 23.39
CA THR A 5 -1.77 -4.40 22.77
C THR A 5 -3.20 -4.75 23.20
N THR A 6 -3.94 -3.75 23.70
CA THR A 6 -5.37 -3.87 23.98
C THR A 6 -6.24 -3.37 22.84
N THR A 7 -5.62 -2.86 21.76
CA THR A 7 -6.33 -2.29 20.61
C THR A 7 -7.09 -3.38 19.85
N THR A 8 -8.41 -3.24 19.77
CA THR A 8 -9.25 -4.15 19.00
C THR A 8 -9.38 -3.70 17.54
N LEU A 9 -9.80 -4.62 16.66
CA LEU A 9 -10.13 -4.26 15.27
C LEU A 9 -11.15 -3.12 15.19
N TYR A 10 -12.15 -3.12 16.07
CA TYR A 10 -13.15 -2.06 16.14
C TYR A 10 -12.52 -0.70 16.46
N ASN A 11 -11.55 -0.65 17.38
CA ASN A 11 -10.84 0.60 17.68
C ASN A 11 -10.05 1.10 16.46
N VAL A 12 -9.37 0.21 15.74
CA VAL A 12 -8.64 0.58 14.51
C VAL A 12 -9.60 1.10 13.44
N GLN A 13 -10.70 0.39 13.20
CA GLN A 13 -11.71 0.81 12.22
C GLN A 13 -12.31 2.19 12.56
N ALA A 14 -12.63 2.44 13.83
CA ALA A 14 -13.17 3.73 14.26
C ALA A 14 -12.18 4.88 14.01
N VAL A 15 -10.89 4.68 14.29
CA VAL A 15 -9.85 5.67 14.00
C VAL A 15 -9.75 5.91 12.50
N LEU A 16 -9.63 4.84 11.69
CA LEU A 16 -9.50 4.97 10.24
C LEU A 16 -10.71 5.69 9.61
N LEU A 17 -11.93 5.32 9.98
CA LEU A 17 -13.16 5.96 9.49
C LEU A 17 -13.34 7.40 9.97
N SER A 18 -12.59 7.85 10.98
CA SER A 18 -12.52 9.27 11.36
C SER A 18 -11.54 10.09 10.50
N MET A 19 -10.62 9.41 9.81
CA MET A 19 -9.56 10.05 9.00
C MET A 19 -9.94 10.20 7.53
N PHE A 20 -10.80 9.32 7.01
CA PHE A 20 -11.22 9.33 5.61
C PHE A 20 -12.69 8.94 5.45
N ASN A 21 -13.27 9.33 4.31
CA ASN A 21 -14.64 9.02 3.92
C ASN A 21 -14.68 8.24 2.59
N SER A 22 -15.88 7.93 2.10
CA SER A 22 -16.10 7.17 0.85
C SER A 22 -15.51 7.83 -0.41
N GLU A 23 -15.27 9.13 -0.41
CA GLU A 23 -14.73 9.88 -1.56
C GLU A 23 -13.21 10.02 -1.51
N THR A 24 -12.58 9.68 -0.37
CA THR A 24 -11.15 9.83 -0.17
C THR A 24 -10.40 8.79 -1.00
N ILE A 25 -9.43 9.21 -1.83
CA ILE A 25 -8.62 8.27 -2.59
C ILE A 25 -7.59 7.61 -1.68
N LEU A 26 -7.74 6.32 -1.41
CA LEU A 26 -6.75 5.55 -0.66
C LEU A 26 -5.66 5.03 -1.61
N ILE A 27 -4.40 5.22 -1.21
CA ILE A 27 -3.22 4.86 -2.00
C ILE A 27 -2.42 3.81 -1.23
N GLY A 28 -1.97 2.77 -1.92
CA GLY A 28 -1.12 1.75 -1.30
C GLY A 28 -0.61 0.71 -2.29
N HIS A 29 -0.20 -0.43 -1.74
CA HIS A 29 0.34 -1.56 -2.51
C HIS A 29 -0.27 -2.87 -2.04
N SER A 30 -1.02 -3.54 -2.92
CA SER A 30 -1.77 -4.77 -2.58
C SER A 30 -2.77 -4.56 -1.44
N LEU A 31 -3.54 -3.47 -1.49
CA LEU A 31 -4.46 -3.06 -0.42
C LEU A 31 -5.59 -4.08 -0.19
N ASP A 32 -5.82 -5.04 -1.09
CA ASP A 32 -6.81 -6.09 -0.88
C ASP A 32 -6.50 -6.97 0.34
N SER A 33 -5.22 -7.21 0.67
CA SER A 33 -4.88 -7.92 1.90
C SER A 33 -5.16 -7.08 3.14
N ASP A 34 -4.86 -5.78 3.08
CA ASP A 34 -5.08 -4.85 4.18
C ASP A 34 -6.57 -4.67 4.46
N PHE A 35 -7.37 -4.45 3.42
CA PHE A 35 -8.83 -4.33 3.55
C PHE A 35 -9.49 -5.61 4.04
N LYS A 36 -9.01 -6.80 3.62
CA LYS A 36 -9.48 -8.08 4.18
C LYS A 36 -9.17 -8.20 5.67
N ALA A 37 -7.96 -7.85 6.08
CA ALA A 37 -7.56 -7.86 7.50
C ALA A 37 -8.37 -6.85 8.33
N LEU A 38 -8.62 -5.66 7.76
CA LEU A 38 -9.40 -4.59 8.38
C LEU A 38 -10.91 -4.81 8.30
N LYS A 39 -11.40 -5.78 7.52
CA LYS A 39 -12.83 -5.96 7.19
C LYS A 39 -13.50 -4.66 6.72
N LEU A 40 -12.80 -3.92 5.86
CA LEU A 40 -13.28 -2.67 5.27
C LEU A 40 -13.49 -2.85 3.77
N ILE A 41 -14.49 -2.15 3.23
CA ILE A 41 -14.73 -2.04 1.79
C ILE A 41 -14.61 -0.56 1.46
N HIS A 42 -13.80 -0.23 0.46
CA HIS A 42 -13.60 1.13 -0.01
C HIS A 42 -13.38 1.12 -1.53
N ASP A 43 -14.20 1.86 -2.27
CA ASP A 43 -14.24 1.78 -3.74
C ASP A 43 -13.22 2.71 -4.41
N VAL A 44 -12.80 3.77 -3.72
CA VAL A 44 -11.95 4.83 -4.28
C VAL A 44 -10.48 4.57 -3.92
N VAL A 45 -9.83 3.70 -4.70
CA VAL A 45 -8.49 3.19 -4.41
C VAL A 45 -7.55 3.29 -5.61
N VAL A 46 -6.30 3.68 -5.37
CA VAL A 46 -5.20 3.54 -6.33
C VAL A 46 -4.16 2.58 -5.76
N ASP A 47 -4.12 1.38 -6.33
CA ASP A 47 -3.21 0.32 -5.92
C ASP A 47 -2.02 0.20 -6.87
N THR A 48 -0.82 0.41 -6.33
CA THR A 48 0.43 0.33 -7.12
C THR A 48 0.72 -1.08 -7.65
N SER A 49 0.22 -2.15 -7.00
CA SER A 49 0.36 -3.52 -7.51
C SER A 49 -0.48 -3.77 -8.78
N VAL A 50 -1.56 -3.00 -8.97
CA VAL A 50 -2.40 -3.03 -10.17
C VAL A 50 -1.81 -2.14 -11.26
N LEU A 51 -1.32 -0.95 -10.89
CA LEU A 51 -0.66 -0.04 -11.84
C LEU A 51 0.61 -0.66 -12.46
N TYR A 52 1.32 -1.49 -11.69
CA TYR A 52 2.51 -2.20 -12.12
C TYR A 52 2.24 -3.71 -12.21
N PRO A 53 1.50 -4.18 -13.23
CA PRO A 53 1.06 -5.57 -13.31
C PRO A 53 2.25 -6.53 -13.44
N HIS A 54 2.10 -7.71 -12.84
CA HIS A 54 3.06 -8.79 -13.00
C HIS A 54 2.97 -9.38 -14.43
N LYS A 55 4.11 -9.72 -15.04
CA LYS A 55 4.15 -10.26 -16.43
C LYS A 55 3.33 -11.54 -16.63
N MET A 56 3.17 -12.33 -15.57
CA MET A 56 2.37 -13.56 -15.59
C MET A 56 0.88 -13.35 -15.32
N GLY A 57 0.44 -12.11 -15.12
CA GLY A 57 -0.95 -11.79 -14.78
C GLY A 57 -1.37 -12.20 -13.36
N PRO A 58 -2.64 -11.93 -12.99
CA PRO A 58 -3.22 -12.35 -11.72
C PRO A 58 -3.17 -13.87 -11.52
N PRO A 59 -3.02 -14.37 -10.28
CA PRO A 59 -3.01 -13.62 -9.02
C PRO A 59 -1.63 -13.07 -8.62
N LYS A 60 -0.60 -13.23 -9.46
CA LYS A 60 0.76 -12.80 -9.12
C LYS A 60 0.84 -11.27 -9.10
N LYS A 61 1.46 -10.72 -8.06
CA LYS A 61 1.75 -9.29 -7.91
C LYS A 61 3.25 -9.09 -7.81
N ARG A 62 3.72 -7.91 -8.22
CA ARG A 62 5.13 -7.52 -8.08
C ARG A 62 5.34 -6.97 -6.68
N ALA A 63 6.45 -7.32 -6.03
CA ALA A 63 6.76 -6.80 -4.71
C ALA A 63 7.07 -5.29 -4.75
N LEU A 64 6.62 -4.54 -3.75
CA LEU A 64 6.87 -3.10 -3.62
C LEU A 64 8.37 -2.75 -3.71
N LYS A 65 9.22 -3.54 -3.04
CA LYS A 65 10.68 -3.39 -3.07
C LYS A 65 11.24 -3.49 -4.49
N THR A 66 10.78 -4.45 -5.27
CA THR A 66 11.17 -4.60 -6.68
C THR A 66 10.75 -3.38 -7.50
N LEU A 67 9.53 -2.88 -7.29
CA LEU A 67 9.05 -1.68 -7.98
C LEU A 67 9.90 -0.46 -7.64
N CYS A 68 10.26 -0.26 -6.38
CA CYS A 68 11.10 0.86 -5.95
C CYS A 68 12.50 0.80 -6.57
N ILE A 69 13.13 -0.38 -6.60
CA ILE A 69 14.45 -0.56 -7.19
C ILE A 69 14.41 -0.25 -8.69
N GLU A 70 13.46 -0.83 -9.42
CA GLU A 70 13.44 -0.69 -10.88
C GLU A 70 13.08 0.72 -11.33
N ASN A 71 12.10 1.34 -10.68
CA ASN A 71 11.45 2.55 -11.14
C ASN A 71 11.96 3.82 -10.45
N LEU A 72 12.28 3.74 -9.15
CA LEU A 72 12.73 4.88 -8.35
C LEU A 72 14.24 4.83 -8.07
N LYS A 73 14.93 3.75 -8.45
CA LYS A 73 16.34 3.49 -8.13
C LYS A 73 16.62 3.56 -6.62
N ARG A 74 15.63 3.16 -5.81
CA ARG A 74 15.67 3.20 -4.35
C ARG A 74 15.50 1.80 -3.77
N ILE A 75 16.37 1.46 -2.82
CA ILE A 75 16.20 0.28 -1.96
C ILE A 75 15.40 0.72 -0.74
N ILE A 76 14.42 -0.10 -0.34
CA ILE A 76 13.58 0.09 0.85
C ILE A 76 13.67 -1.18 1.69
N GLN A 77 13.27 -1.09 2.96
CA GLN A 77 13.17 -2.26 3.84
C GLN A 77 14.52 -3.01 3.94
N GLU A 78 15.60 -2.29 4.25
CA GLU A 78 16.96 -2.86 4.37
C GLU A 78 17.31 -3.35 5.77
N ASN A 79 16.53 -2.98 6.77
CA ASN A 79 16.74 -3.33 8.16
C ASN A 79 16.11 -4.68 8.53
N ASP A 80 16.83 -5.48 9.33
CA ASP A 80 16.33 -6.74 9.88
C ASP A 80 15.22 -6.55 10.94
N ALA A 81 14.94 -5.30 11.31
CA ALA A 81 13.89 -4.92 12.26
C ALA A 81 12.46 -5.06 11.69
N GLY A 82 12.32 -5.42 10.41
CA GLY A 82 11.04 -5.56 9.72
C GLY A 82 10.66 -4.31 8.93
N HIS A 83 9.49 -4.38 8.30
CA HIS A 83 8.99 -3.32 7.41
C HIS A 83 8.50 -2.09 8.19
N ASP A 84 8.76 -0.91 7.63
CA ASP A 84 8.20 0.36 8.10
C ASP A 84 7.02 0.78 7.21
N SER A 85 5.81 0.73 7.75
CA SER A 85 4.59 1.13 7.04
C SER A 85 4.59 2.59 6.59
N ALA A 86 5.29 3.48 7.30
CA ALA A 86 5.42 4.88 6.90
C ALA A 86 6.30 5.02 5.66
N GLU A 87 7.44 4.32 5.61
CA GLU A 87 8.28 4.24 4.40
C GLU A 87 7.48 3.70 3.22
N ASP A 88 6.78 2.58 3.42
CA ASP A 88 5.99 1.91 2.38
C ASP A 88 4.90 2.84 1.79
N SER A 89 4.21 3.58 2.65
CA SER A 89 3.17 4.53 2.24
C SER A 89 3.75 5.68 1.41
N VAL A 90 4.92 6.21 1.81
CA VAL A 90 5.60 7.29 1.07
C VAL A 90 6.05 6.82 -0.30
N VAL A 91 6.66 5.64 -0.41
CA VAL A 91 7.14 5.14 -1.71
C VAL A 91 6.00 4.76 -2.66
N CYS A 92 4.83 4.37 -2.15
CA CYS A 92 3.63 4.16 -2.99
C CYS A 92 3.23 5.44 -3.73
N ILE A 93 3.20 6.58 -3.03
CA ILE A 93 2.92 7.89 -3.64
C ILE A 93 3.99 8.25 -4.68
N GLN A 94 5.26 7.97 -4.39
CA GLN A 94 6.36 8.22 -5.34
C GLN A 94 6.22 7.38 -6.61
N LEU A 95 5.83 6.10 -6.48
CA LEU A 95 5.57 5.22 -7.62
C LEU A 95 4.41 5.74 -8.46
N ILE A 96 3.31 6.20 -7.86
CA ILE A 96 2.20 6.79 -8.62
C ILE A 96 2.66 8.02 -9.40
N LYS A 97 3.38 8.94 -8.74
CA LYS A 97 3.92 10.14 -9.41
C LYS A 97 4.82 9.77 -10.59
N HIS A 98 5.64 8.74 -10.43
CA HIS A 98 6.47 8.24 -11.51
C HIS A 98 5.64 7.61 -12.64
N TYR A 99 4.66 6.77 -12.31
CA TYR A 99 3.73 6.17 -13.27
C TYR A 99 3.04 7.22 -14.14
N LEU A 100 2.45 8.24 -13.50
CA LEU A 100 1.73 9.32 -14.20
C LEU A 100 2.64 10.08 -15.17
N ARG A 101 3.88 10.36 -14.77
CA ARG A 101 4.87 11.08 -15.61
C ARG A 101 5.39 10.31 -16.82
N ASN A 102 5.30 8.98 -16.81
CA ASN A 102 5.99 8.14 -17.80
C ASN A 102 5.04 7.27 -18.64
N ARG A 103 3.75 7.22 -18.29
CA ARG A 103 2.77 6.35 -18.97
C ARG A 103 1.47 7.03 -19.36
N ILE A 104 1.14 8.17 -18.78
CA ILE A 104 -0.12 8.88 -19.08
C ILE A 104 0.17 10.20 -19.79
N LEU A 105 1.22 10.92 -19.35
CA LEU A 105 1.80 12.07 -20.04
C LEU A 105 2.95 11.61 -20.93
#